data_AF-A0AA37WD82-F1
#
_entry.id   AF-A0AA37WD82-F1
#
_cell.length_a   1.000
_cell.length_b   1.000
_cell.length_c   1.000
_cell.angle_alpha   90.00
_cell.angle_beta   90.00
_cell.angle_gamma   90.00
#
_symmetry.space_group_name_H-M   'P 1'
#
loop_
_entity.id
_entity.type
_entity.pdbx_description
1 polymer ?
#
loop_
_entity_poly.entity_id
_entity_poly.type
_entity_poly.pdbx_seq_one_letter_code
_entity_poly.pdbx_strand_id
1 'polypeptide(L)' 'MCLARPLLHKLEANDTIESSIKMVKNRGRKYYRLTEKGHQETSALLEDFARYMMTMNNFFKVKISQVTG' A
#
# COMPACT_ATOMS: atom_id res chain seq x y z
N MET A 1 -14.38 -4.74 17.39
CA MET A 1 -13.57 -5.62 16.52
C MET A 1 -12.74 -4.73 15.60
N CYS A 2 -11.43 -4.60 15.85
CA CYS A 2 -10.59 -3.58 15.20
C CYS A 2 -10.03 -4.11 13.86
N LEU A 3 -10.54 -3.59 12.74
CA LEU A 3 -10.22 -4.03 11.36
C LEU A 3 -8.74 -3.88 10.96
N ALA A 4 -7.94 -3.10 11.70
CA ALA A 4 -6.52 -2.89 11.42
C ALA A 4 -5.61 -4.07 11.85
N ARG A 5 -6.03 -4.90 12.81
CA ARG A 5 -5.18 -5.97 13.38
C ARG A 5 -4.83 -7.08 12.38
N PRO A 6 -5.78 -7.64 11.60
CA PRO A 6 -5.48 -8.71 10.65
C PRO A 6 -4.53 -8.27 9.54
N LEU A 7 -4.69 -7.04 9.05
CA LEU A 7 -3.84 -6.48 8.01
C LEU A 7 -2.40 -6.29 8.50
N LEU A 8 -2.21 -5.69 9.69
CA LEU A 8 -0.89 -5.52 10.28
C LEU A 8 -0.20 -6.85 10.54
N HIS A 9 -0.92 -7.86 11.03
CA HIS A 9 -0.36 -9.20 11.24
C HIS A 9 0.05 -9.86 9.91
N LYS A 10 -0.71 -9.66 8.84
CA LYS A 10 -0.36 -10.17 7.51
C LYS A 10 0.88 -9.48 6.94
N LEU A 11 0.99 -8.16 7.11
CA LEU A 11 2.15 -7.39 6.66
C LEU A 11 3.41 -7.72 7.45
N GLU A 12 3.28 -8.01 8.75
CA GLU A 12 4.38 -8.52 9.59
C GLU A 12 4.81 -9.93 9.15
N ALA A 13 3.86 -10.83 8.89
CA ALA A 13 4.16 -12.19 8.43
C ALA A 13 4.86 -12.24 7.06
N ASN A 14 4.70 -11.20 6.24
CA ASN A 14 5.34 -11.06 4.95
C ASN A 14 6.71 -10.36 5.01
N ASP A 15 7.17 -9.96 6.20
CA ASP A 15 8.36 -9.12 6.42
C ASP A 15 8.33 -7.77 5.69
N THR A 16 7.15 -7.28 5.30
CA THR A 16 6.96 -5.97 4.67
C THR A 16 7.07 -4.85 5.72
N ILE A 17 6.65 -5.14 6.96
CA ILE A 17 6.77 -4.23 8.10
C ILE A 17 7.41 -4.93 9.29
N GLU A 18 8.27 -4.21 10.00
CA GLU A 18 8.82 -4.62 11.29
C GLU A 18 8.10 -3.88 12.43
N SER A 19 8.04 -4.50 13.62
CA SER A 19 7.49 -3.85 14.80
C SER A 19 8.48 -3.70 15.94
N SER A 20 8.40 -2.55 16.60
CA SER A 20 9.16 -2.23 17.79
C SER A 20 8.23 -1.78 18.91
N ILE A 21 8.51 -2.24 20.13
CA ILE A 21 7.79 -1.78 21.31
C ILE A 21 8.56 -0.60 21.89
N LYS A 22 7.90 0.55 21.99
CA LYS A 22 8.44 1.73 22.69
C LYS A 22 7.60 2.03 23.92
N MET A 23 8.28 2.30 25.03
CA MET A 23 7.64 2.73 26.27
C MET A 23 7.29 4.20 26.17
N VAL A 24 5.99 4.51 26.10
CA VAL A 24 5.49 5.88 26.05
C VAL A 24 4.53 6.08 27.21
N LYS A 25 4.87 6.98 28.14
CA LYS A 25 4.05 7.30 29.32
C LYS A 25 3.65 6.03 30.11
N ASN A 26 4.65 5.23 30.47
CA ASN A 26 4.50 4.00 31.26
C ASN A 26 3.65 2.88 30.61
N ARG A 27 3.43 2.94 29.29
CA ARG A 27 2.76 1.87 28.53
C ARG A 27 3.56 1.52 27.29
N GLY A 28 3.74 0.22 27.05
CA GLY A 28 4.34 -0.29 25.82
C GLY A 28 3.40 -0.06 24.64
N ARG A 29 3.86 0.66 23.62
CA ARG A 29 3.15 0.87 22.36
C ARG A 29 3.92 0.20 21.24
N LYS A 30 3.22 -0.56 20.40
CA LYS A 30 3.76 -1.20 19.20
C LYS A 30 3.78 -0.17 18.06
N TYR A 31 4.96 0.09 17.52
CA TYR A 31 5.19 0.93 16.35
C TYR A 31 5.63 0.07 15.19
N TYR A 32 5.17 0.41 13.99
CA TYR A 32 5.46 -0.32 12.77
C TYR A 32 6.30 0.54 11.84
N ARG A 33 7.27 -0.06 11.18
CA ARG A 33 8.12 0.58 10.17
C ARG A 33 8.19 -0.32 8.95
N LEU A 34 8.28 0.28 7.77
CA LEU A 34 8.60 -0.47 6.56
C LEU A 34 10.02 -1.03 6.63
N THR A 35 10.18 -2.29 6.26
CA THR A 35 11.49 -2.89 6.02
C THR A 35 12.01 -2.45 4.66
N GLU A 36 13.28 -2.74 4.36
CA GLU A 36 13.85 -2.49 3.03
C GLU A 36 13.07 -3.23 1.93
N LYS A 37 12.71 -4.49 2.19
CA LYS A 37 11.82 -5.28 1.33
C LYS A 37 10.48 -4.59 1.13
N GLY A 38 9.86 -4.11 2.20
CA GLY A 38 8.58 -3.41 2.12
C GLY A 38 8.65 -2.12 1.31
N HIS A 39 9.77 -1.40 1.35
CA HIS A 39 10.00 -0.24 0.49
C HIS A 39 10.08 -0.62 -0.99
N GLN A 40 10.80 -1.70 -1.33
CA GLN A 40 10.92 -2.19 -2.71
C GLN A 40 9.57 -2.67 -3.26
N GLU A 41 8.83 -3.47 -2.48
CA GLU A 41 7.49 -3.94 -2.84
C GLU A 41 6.52 -2.76 -3.06
N THR A 42 6.58 -1.75 -2.18
CA THR A 42 5.75 -0.55 -2.30
C THR A 42 6.08 0.23 -3.58
N SER A 43 7.36 0.36 -3.93
CA SER A 43 7.76 1.02 -5.18
C SER A 43 7.21 0.29 -6.41
N ALA A 44 7.35 -1.03 -6.45
CA ALA A 44 6.81 -1.84 -7.54
C ALA A 44 5.27 -1.72 -7.65
N LEU A 45 4.57 -1.77 -6.52
CA LEU A 45 3.11 -1.56 -6.47
C LEU A 45 2.69 -0.17 -6.98
N LEU A 46 3.47 0.87 -6.67
CA LEU A 46 3.21 2.23 -7.15
C LEU A 46 3.43 2.35 -8.66
N GLU A 47 4.47 1.71 -9.19
CA GLU A 47 4.71 1.64 -10.65
C GLU A 47 3.59 0.88 -11.37
N ASP A 48 3.15 -0.25 -10.83
CA ASP A 48 2.02 -1.02 -11.34
C ASP A 48 0.73 -0.20 -11.32
N PHE A 49 0.49 0.50 -10.23
CA PHE A 49 -0.66 1.38 -10.09
C PHE A 49 -0.62 2.54 -11.09
N ALA A 50 0.53 3.16 -11.30
CA ALA A 50 0.69 4.20 -12.31
C ALA A 50 0.38 3.68 -13.72
N ARG A 51 0.89 2.49 -14.07
CA ARG A 51 0.60 1.82 -15.36
C ARG A 51 -0.88 1.50 -15.50
N TYR A 52 -1.52 1.02 -14.44
CA TYR A 52 -2.95 0.77 -14.41
C TYR A 52 -3.74 2.07 -14.66
N MET A 53 -3.39 3.17 -13.99
CA MET A 53 -4.04 4.46 -14.20
C MET A 53 -3.86 5.00 -15.63
N MET A 54 -2.66 4.85 -16.22
CA MET A 54 -2.42 5.22 -17.62
C MET A 54 -3.30 4.41 -18.57
N THR A 55 -3.40 3.11 -18.32
CA THR A 55 -4.24 2.20 -19.11
C THR A 55 -5.71 2.60 -19.03
N MET A 56 -6.22 2.85 -17.82
CA MET A 56 -7.58 3.32 -17.61
C MET A 56 -7.83 4.66 -18.30
N ASN A 57 -6.92 5.62 -18.18
CA ASN A 57 -7.02 6.91 -18.85
C ASN A 57 -7.10 6.77 -20.38
N ASN A 58 -6.29 5.88 -20.97
CA ASN A 58 -6.35 5.59 -22.41
C ASN A 58 -7.71 5.00 -22.81
N PHE A 59 -8.24 4.06 -22.03
CA PHE A 59 -9.59 3.52 -22.28
C PHE A 59 -10.67 4.60 -22.26
N PHE A 60 -10.64 5.52 -21.30
CA PHE A 60 -11.61 6.61 -21.22
C PHE A 60 -11.45 7.63 -22.36
N LYS A 61 -10.22 7.98 -22.75
CA LYS A 61 -9.97 8.89 -23.89
C LYS A 61 -10.48 8.33 -25.22
N VAL A 62 -10.29 7.03 -25.47
CA VAL A 62 -10.73 6.39 -26.72
C VAL A 62 -12.26 6.41 -26.86
N LYS A 63 -13.02 6.26 -25.78
CA LYS A 63 -14.49 6.27 -25.85
C LYS A 63 -15.09 7.64 -26.13
N ILE A 64 -14.45 8.74 -25.72
CA ILE A 64 -14.98 10.09 -25.94
C ILE A 64 -14.91 10.46 -27.43
N SER A 65 -13.86 10.03 -28.15
CA SER A 65 -13.70 10.31 -29.58
C SER A 65 -14.73 9.59 -30.47
N GLN A 66 -15.40 8.55 -29.98
CA GLN A 66 -16.36 7.74 -30.76
C GLN A 66 -17.81 8.19 -30.57
N VAL A 67 -18.08 9.18 -29.71
CA VAL A 67 -19.43 9.68 -29.42
C VAL A 67 -19.66 11.09 -30.00
N THR A 68 -18.65 11.67 -30.66
CA THR A 68 -18.75 12.97 -31.34
C THR A 68 -18.72 12.82 -32.87
N GLY A 69 -19.56 11.92 -33.38
CA GLY A 69 -19.82 11.72 -34.80
C GLY A 69 -21.30 11.46 -35.04
#